data_AF-A0AA45Z2J5-F1
#
_entry.id   AF-A0AA45Z2J5-F1
#
_cell.length_a   1.000
_cell.length_b   1.000
_cell.length_c   1.000
_cell.angle_alpha   90.00
_cell.angle_beta   90.00
_cell.angle_gamma   90.00
#
_symmetry.space_group_name_H-M   'P 1'
#
loop_
_entity.id
_entity.type
_entity.pdbx_description
1 polymer ?
#
loop_
_entity_poly.entity_id
_entity_poly.type
_entity_poly.pdbx_seq_one_letter_code
_entity_poly.pdbx_strand_id
1 'polypeptide(L)'
;MRERICTFGPEQSLVGILTEPDPAKVLPEAPVVVLSNVGLNHHVGPYRVWVELARQLAGRGFTTLRFDQSGLGDSRPRREGGADEFQRAREETRAALDYLEQKKGQKRFVLMGLCSGVDSAHAVTVADPRVVGAAFIDGYTYRTLGYHLRFHLRYLSPRRWTRFLRKRKLPAQLREAGEADEVYTREYPERSQLTQDYKQLMERGVSLCFVFSGGMGLSFNHEGQFYEMLSPLKLEGRVTYAFYPRADHLFSVPEDRAELLRKLTAWAVGTVPPRALTG
;
A
#
# COMPACT_ATOMS: atom_id res chain seq x y z
N MET A 1 -19.22 8.48 -12.93
CA MET A 1 -18.92 7.67 -11.73
C MET A 1 -19.78 8.16 -10.58
N ARG A 2 -19.98 7.35 -9.53
CA ARG A 2 -20.75 7.73 -8.33
C ARG A 2 -19.96 7.39 -7.07
N GLU A 3 -19.90 8.31 -6.11
CA GLU A 3 -19.34 8.07 -4.77
C GLU A 3 -20.49 8.02 -3.76
N ARG A 4 -20.53 6.98 -2.90
CA ARG A 4 -21.56 6.79 -1.88
C ARG A 4 -20.91 6.47 -0.54
N ILE A 5 -21.44 7.06 0.52
CA ILE A 5 -21.09 6.68 1.89
C ILE A 5 -21.75 5.33 2.20
N CYS A 6 -21.01 4.44 2.85
CA CYS A 6 -21.51 3.21 3.40
C CYS A 6 -21.02 3.02 4.84
N THR A 7 -21.84 2.38 5.66
CA THR A 7 -21.47 1.92 7.00
C THR A 7 -21.52 0.41 7.07
N PHE A 8 -20.56 -0.20 7.76
CA PHE A 8 -20.43 -1.65 7.89
C PHE A 8 -19.65 -2.03 9.15
N GLY A 9 -19.36 -3.32 9.29
CA GLY A 9 -18.69 -3.88 10.47
C GLY A 9 -19.61 -3.96 11.69
N PRO A 10 -19.07 -4.39 12.85
CA PRO A 10 -19.82 -4.47 14.10
C PRO A 10 -20.49 -3.13 14.43
N GLU A 11 -21.77 -3.18 14.81
CA GLU A 11 -22.58 -2.01 15.13
C GLU A 11 -22.67 -0.93 14.03
N GLN A 12 -22.34 -1.24 12.76
CA GLN A 12 -22.20 -0.24 11.69
C GLN A 12 -21.25 0.90 12.08
N SER A 13 -20.15 0.55 12.75
CA SER A 13 -19.16 1.51 13.28
C SER A 13 -18.13 1.97 12.25
N LEU A 14 -17.90 1.18 11.19
CA LEU A 14 -16.94 1.50 10.14
C LEU A 14 -17.61 2.30 9.04
N VAL A 15 -16.98 3.41 8.64
CA VAL A 15 -17.41 4.30 7.58
C VAL A 15 -16.51 4.13 6.36
N GLY A 16 -17.10 4.07 5.17
CA GLY A 16 -16.35 4.06 3.92
C GLY A 16 -17.05 4.78 2.79
N ILE A 17 -16.27 5.07 1.75
CA ILE A 17 -16.72 5.62 0.47
C ILE A 17 -16.58 4.56 -0.60
N LEU A 18 -17.72 4.14 -1.13
CA LEU A 18 -17.79 3.29 -2.31
C LEU A 18 -17.78 4.17 -3.57
N THR A 19 -16.74 4.03 -4.37
CA THR A 19 -16.60 4.69 -5.66
C THR A 19 -16.93 3.68 -6.76
N GLU A 20 -18.06 3.90 -7.43
CA GLU A 20 -18.57 3.01 -8.47
C GLU A 20 -18.38 3.65 -9.86
N PRO A 21 -18.00 2.86 -10.88
CA PRO A 21 -17.95 3.34 -12.26
C PRO A 21 -19.36 3.72 -12.74
N ASP A 22 -19.45 4.47 -13.83
CA ASP A 22 -20.74 4.62 -14.51
C ASP A 22 -21.25 3.23 -14.94
N PRO A 23 -22.55 2.92 -14.83
CA PRO A 23 -23.07 1.60 -15.19
C PRO A 23 -22.67 1.13 -16.60
N ALA A 24 -22.58 2.05 -17.55
CA ALA A 24 -22.15 1.78 -18.93
C ALA A 24 -20.64 1.49 -19.08
N LYS A 25 -19.83 1.71 -18.04
CA LYS A 25 -18.38 1.51 -18.02
C LYS A 25 -17.94 0.39 -17.08
N VAL A 26 -18.87 -0.29 -16.42
CA VAL A 26 -18.56 -1.41 -15.52
C VAL A 26 -17.78 -2.46 -16.31
N LEU A 27 -16.59 -2.81 -15.84
CA LEU A 27 -15.78 -3.83 -16.48
C LEU A 27 -16.21 -5.22 -15.95
N PRO A 28 -16.66 -6.15 -16.81
CA PRO A 28 -17.05 -7.49 -16.39
C PRO A 28 -15.92 -8.20 -15.66
N GLU A 29 -16.25 -9.01 -14.65
CA GLU A 29 -15.30 -9.79 -13.85
C GLU A 29 -14.19 -8.98 -13.14
N ALA A 30 -14.23 -7.64 -13.18
CA ALA A 30 -13.26 -6.80 -12.49
C ALA A 30 -13.39 -7.00 -10.97
N PRO A 31 -12.29 -7.27 -10.25
CA PRO A 31 -12.32 -7.35 -8.81
C PRO A 31 -12.65 -5.99 -8.19
N VAL A 32 -13.26 -6.00 -7.00
CA VAL A 32 -13.42 -4.77 -6.22
C VAL A 32 -12.10 -4.44 -5.55
N VAL A 33 -11.65 -3.19 -5.70
CA VAL A 33 -10.43 -2.70 -5.04
C VAL A 33 -10.77 -2.18 -3.65
N VAL A 34 -10.03 -2.60 -2.63
CA VAL A 34 -10.14 -2.08 -1.26
C VAL A 34 -8.83 -1.41 -0.86
N LEU A 35 -8.93 -0.15 -0.44
CA LEU A 35 -7.79 0.70 -0.08
C LEU A 35 -7.71 0.84 1.44
N SER A 36 -6.56 0.51 2.03
CA SER A 36 -6.31 0.61 3.47
C SER A 36 -5.98 2.04 3.90
N ASN A 37 -6.26 2.38 5.17
CA ASN A 37 -5.70 3.56 5.84
C ASN A 37 -4.15 3.56 5.80
N VAL A 38 -3.55 4.74 5.96
CA VAL A 38 -2.09 4.93 5.94
C VAL A 38 -1.67 5.62 7.23
N GLY A 39 -1.06 4.89 8.15
CA GLY A 39 -0.84 5.39 9.51
C GLY A 39 -2.16 5.86 10.13
N LEU A 40 -2.16 7.07 10.69
CA LEU A 40 -3.35 7.70 11.28
C LEU A 40 -4.21 8.48 10.28
N ASN A 41 -3.89 8.42 8.98
CA ASN A 41 -4.70 9.11 7.96
C ASN A 41 -6.05 8.41 7.79
N HIS A 42 -7.09 9.22 7.62
CA HIS A 42 -8.41 8.75 7.17
C HIS A 42 -8.42 8.26 5.70
N HIS A 43 -9.56 7.76 5.26
CA HIS A 43 -9.83 7.03 4.02
C HIS A 43 -9.53 7.80 2.71
N VAL A 44 -9.10 9.06 2.79
CA VAL A 44 -8.62 9.82 1.62
C VAL A 44 -7.16 9.51 1.28
N GLY A 45 -6.39 8.97 2.23
CA GLY A 45 -4.95 8.76 2.12
C GLY A 45 -4.14 10.06 2.10
N PRO A 46 -2.81 9.98 2.24
CA PRO A 46 -1.95 11.16 2.18
C PRO A 46 -2.13 11.87 0.83
N TYR A 47 -2.24 13.20 0.85
CA TYR A 47 -2.42 14.03 -0.35
C TYR A 47 -3.55 13.55 -1.27
N ARG A 48 -4.62 12.95 -0.71
CA ARG A 48 -5.79 12.43 -1.43
C ARG A 48 -5.48 11.31 -2.42
N VAL A 49 -4.35 10.62 -2.27
CA VAL A 49 -3.90 9.56 -3.19
C VAL A 49 -4.97 8.47 -3.40
N TRP A 50 -5.73 8.10 -2.35
CA TRP A 50 -6.81 7.12 -2.46
C TRP A 50 -8.07 7.64 -3.13
N VAL A 51 -8.36 8.93 -2.99
CA VAL A 51 -9.46 9.57 -3.74
C VAL A 51 -9.14 9.55 -5.24
N GLU A 52 -7.93 9.98 -5.59
CA GLU A 52 -7.49 10.07 -6.98
C GLU A 52 -7.42 8.68 -7.62
N LEU A 53 -6.88 7.68 -6.90
CA LEU A 53 -6.84 6.30 -7.36
C LEU A 53 -8.23 5.71 -7.59
N ALA A 54 -9.14 5.84 -6.61
CA ALA A 54 -10.50 5.31 -6.73
C ALA A 54 -11.25 5.88 -7.94
N ARG A 55 -11.08 7.18 -8.22
CA ARG A 55 -11.70 7.83 -9.37
C ARG A 55 -11.05 7.42 -10.70
N GLN A 56 -9.74 7.24 -10.75
CA GLN A 56 -9.06 6.71 -11.96
C GLN A 56 -9.51 5.27 -12.25
N LEU A 57 -9.58 4.43 -11.21
CA LEU A 57 -10.07 3.05 -11.30
C LEU A 57 -11.54 2.99 -11.74
N ALA A 58 -12.41 3.86 -11.21
CA ALA A 58 -13.79 3.97 -11.69
C ALA A 58 -13.88 4.42 -13.15
N GLY A 59 -12.96 5.27 -13.62
CA GLY A 59 -12.81 5.58 -15.04
C GLY A 59 -12.42 4.38 -15.91
N ARG A 60 -11.83 3.33 -15.31
CA ARG A 60 -11.48 2.05 -15.93
C ARG A 60 -12.47 0.92 -15.64
N GLY A 61 -13.62 1.23 -15.04
CA GLY A 61 -14.68 0.25 -14.80
C GLY A 61 -14.58 -0.54 -13.49
N PHE A 62 -13.69 -0.15 -12.58
CA PHE A 62 -13.51 -0.79 -11.28
C PHE A 62 -14.33 -0.10 -10.19
N THR A 63 -14.96 -0.91 -9.34
CA THR A 63 -15.50 -0.44 -8.06
C THR A 63 -14.37 -0.39 -7.04
N THR A 64 -14.29 0.69 -6.26
CA THR A 64 -13.29 0.86 -5.20
C THR A 64 -13.96 1.20 -3.88
N LEU A 65 -13.60 0.52 -2.80
CA LEU A 65 -13.94 0.89 -1.43
C LEU A 65 -12.70 1.46 -0.73
N ARG A 66 -12.84 2.66 -0.17
CA ARG A 66 -11.89 3.23 0.77
C ARG A 66 -12.63 3.46 2.08
N PHE A 67 -12.08 3.01 3.19
CA PHE A 67 -12.77 3.03 4.48
C PHE A 67 -11.84 3.45 5.60
N ASP A 68 -12.44 3.84 6.71
CA ASP A 68 -11.75 4.17 7.94
C ASP A 68 -11.81 2.98 8.90
N GLN A 69 -10.65 2.55 9.38
CA GLN A 69 -10.54 1.62 10.50
C GLN A 69 -11.06 2.26 11.79
N SER A 70 -11.43 1.43 12.77
CA SER A 70 -12.01 1.92 14.03
C SER A 70 -11.12 2.95 14.71
N GLY A 71 -11.70 4.10 15.05
CA GLY A 71 -11.01 5.21 15.71
C GLY A 71 -10.22 6.12 14.78
N LEU A 72 -10.22 5.85 13.47
CA LEU A 72 -9.69 6.75 12.45
C LEU A 72 -10.82 7.44 11.70
N GLY A 73 -10.57 8.66 11.23
CA GLY A 73 -11.49 9.42 10.38
C GLY A 73 -12.92 9.48 10.93
N ASP A 74 -13.88 9.01 10.14
CA ASP A 74 -15.31 9.03 10.48
C ASP A 74 -15.78 7.76 11.23
N SER A 75 -14.90 6.76 11.39
CA SER A 75 -15.23 5.49 12.05
C SER A 75 -15.18 5.59 13.55
N ARG A 76 -16.22 5.06 14.21
CA ARG A 76 -16.28 5.06 15.68
C ARG A 76 -15.19 4.13 16.26
N PRO A 77 -14.55 4.49 17.38
CA PRO A 77 -13.64 3.58 18.08
C PRO A 77 -14.38 2.30 18.50
N ARG A 78 -13.79 1.14 18.23
CA ARG A 78 -14.30 -0.14 18.73
C ARG A 78 -14.17 -0.14 20.26
N ARG A 79 -15.27 -0.47 20.95
CA ARG A 79 -15.36 -0.44 22.42
C ARG A 79 -14.88 -1.74 23.07
N GLU A 80 -14.86 -2.84 22.32
CA GLU A 80 -14.39 -4.14 22.80
C GLU A 80 -12.87 -4.14 22.95
N GLY A 81 -12.39 -4.36 24.17
CA GLY A 81 -10.97 -4.29 24.53
C GLY A 81 -10.19 -5.56 24.19
N GLY A 82 -8.89 -5.39 23.95
CA GLY A 82 -7.89 -6.47 24.03
C GLY A 82 -7.37 -7.04 22.72
N ALA A 83 -7.96 -6.72 21.57
CA ALA A 83 -7.34 -7.06 20.28
C ALA A 83 -6.21 -6.07 19.99
N ASP A 84 -5.01 -6.61 19.71
CA ASP A 84 -3.90 -5.83 19.17
C ASP A 84 -4.34 -5.06 17.90
N GLU A 85 -3.75 -3.89 17.66
CA GLU A 85 -4.18 -2.98 16.58
C GLU A 85 -4.11 -3.66 15.21
N PHE A 86 -3.09 -4.49 14.99
CA PHE A 86 -2.94 -5.25 13.76
C PHE A 86 -4.06 -6.28 13.58
N GLN A 87 -4.41 -7.01 14.64
CA GLN A 87 -5.50 -7.99 14.60
C GLN A 87 -6.84 -7.30 14.31
N ARG A 88 -7.10 -6.16 14.94
CA ARG A 88 -8.28 -5.32 14.66
C ARG A 88 -8.30 -4.88 13.20
N ALA A 89 -7.22 -4.29 12.70
CA ALA A 89 -7.10 -3.82 11.32
C ALA A 89 -7.34 -4.94 10.29
N ARG A 90 -6.84 -6.15 10.57
CA ARG A 90 -7.08 -7.36 9.77
C ARG A 90 -8.56 -7.78 9.78
N GLU A 91 -9.20 -7.82 10.95
CA GLU A 91 -10.63 -8.15 11.07
C GLU A 91 -11.53 -7.16 10.33
N GLU A 92 -11.23 -5.87 10.45
CA GLU A 92 -12.01 -4.80 9.80
C GLU A 92 -11.83 -4.79 8.29
N THR A 93 -10.62 -5.10 7.81
CA THR A 93 -10.37 -5.30 6.38
C THR A 93 -11.17 -6.50 5.85
N ARG A 94 -11.27 -7.59 6.62
CA ARG A 94 -12.13 -8.74 6.27
C ARG A 94 -13.61 -8.37 6.27
N ALA A 95 -14.06 -7.61 7.27
CA ALA A 95 -15.43 -7.12 7.36
C ALA A 95 -15.82 -6.23 6.16
N ALA A 96 -14.87 -5.47 5.61
CA ALA A 96 -15.06 -4.72 4.37
C ALA A 96 -15.32 -5.65 3.17
N LEU A 97 -14.61 -6.77 3.06
CA LEU A 97 -14.84 -7.77 2.01
C LEU A 97 -16.20 -8.46 2.17
N ASP A 98 -16.53 -8.85 3.40
CA ASP A 98 -17.81 -9.49 3.72
C ASP A 98 -18.99 -8.56 3.41
N TYR A 99 -18.86 -7.27 3.74
CA TYR A 99 -19.85 -6.26 3.38
C TYR A 99 -20.06 -6.16 1.86
N LEU A 100 -18.97 -6.09 1.09
CA LEU A 100 -19.03 -6.00 -0.36
C LEU A 100 -19.60 -7.27 -1.01
N GLU A 101 -19.26 -8.44 -0.48
CA GLU A 101 -19.86 -9.71 -0.92
C GLU A 101 -21.36 -9.74 -0.65
N GLN A 102 -21.80 -9.42 0.57
CA GLN A 102 -23.21 -9.45 0.94
C GLN A 102 -24.05 -8.40 0.20
N LYS A 103 -23.53 -7.17 0.02
CA LYS A 103 -24.30 -6.07 -0.58
C LYS A 103 -24.22 -6.00 -2.10
N LYS A 104 -23.15 -6.52 -2.71
CA LYS A 104 -22.88 -6.37 -4.15
C LYS A 104 -22.67 -7.70 -4.87
N GLY A 105 -22.67 -8.83 -4.16
CA GLY A 105 -22.41 -10.16 -4.73
C GLY A 105 -20.96 -10.37 -5.19
N GLN A 106 -20.04 -9.52 -4.73
CA GLN A 106 -18.65 -9.48 -5.19
C GLN A 106 -17.83 -10.56 -4.50
N LYS A 107 -17.05 -11.30 -5.29
CA LYS A 107 -16.30 -12.48 -4.81
C LYS A 107 -14.80 -12.42 -5.09
N ARG A 108 -14.35 -11.37 -5.77
CA ARG A 108 -12.96 -11.17 -6.17
C ARG A 108 -12.54 -9.79 -5.72
N PHE A 109 -11.46 -9.72 -4.95
CA PHE A 109 -10.96 -8.49 -4.37
C PHE A 109 -9.50 -8.25 -4.70
N VAL A 110 -9.14 -6.97 -4.78
CA VAL A 110 -7.75 -6.52 -4.81
C VAL A 110 -7.52 -5.62 -3.62
N LEU A 111 -6.48 -5.88 -2.82
CA LEU A 111 -6.12 -5.06 -1.68
C LEU A 111 -4.94 -4.16 -2.02
N MET A 112 -5.00 -2.88 -1.67
CA MET A 112 -3.86 -1.98 -1.83
C MET A 112 -3.56 -1.25 -0.53
N GLY A 113 -2.30 -1.28 -0.12
CA GLY A 113 -1.82 -0.66 1.11
C GLY A 113 -0.57 0.18 0.86
N LEU A 114 -0.44 1.27 1.63
CA LEU A 114 0.74 2.13 1.67
C LEU A 114 1.30 2.14 3.10
N CYS A 115 2.61 1.95 3.26
CA CYS A 115 3.29 1.92 4.56
C CYS A 115 2.64 0.91 5.53
N SER A 116 2.13 1.36 6.67
CA SER A 116 1.42 0.50 7.64
C SER A 116 0.10 -0.07 7.09
N GLY A 117 -0.50 0.56 6.08
CA GLY A 117 -1.67 0.02 5.38
C GLY A 117 -1.40 -1.31 4.69
N VAL A 118 -0.13 -1.65 4.44
CA VAL A 118 0.28 -2.95 3.89
C VAL A 118 0.02 -4.08 4.89
N ASP A 119 0.04 -3.83 6.19
CA ASP A 119 0.04 -4.91 7.19
C ASP A 119 -1.26 -5.72 7.17
N SER A 120 -2.38 -5.02 7.33
CA SER A 120 -3.71 -5.64 7.24
C SER A 120 -4.01 -6.15 5.83
N ALA A 121 -3.61 -5.41 4.78
CA ALA A 121 -3.78 -5.83 3.40
C ALA A 121 -3.04 -7.15 3.11
N HIS A 122 -1.79 -7.27 3.55
CA HIS A 122 -0.98 -8.47 3.42
C HIS A 122 -1.60 -9.64 4.18
N ALA A 123 -1.92 -9.45 5.47
CA ALA A 123 -2.49 -10.49 6.32
C ALA A 123 -3.82 -11.04 5.76
N VAL A 124 -4.70 -10.17 5.28
CA VAL A 124 -5.96 -10.60 4.65
C VAL A 124 -5.71 -11.24 3.30
N THR A 125 -4.77 -10.75 2.50
CA THR A 125 -4.41 -11.40 1.23
C THR A 125 -3.95 -12.84 1.47
N VAL A 126 -3.08 -13.09 2.44
CA VAL A 126 -2.63 -14.45 2.79
C VAL A 126 -3.80 -15.32 3.22
N ALA A 127 -4.64 -14.83 4.14
CA ALA A 127 -5.67 -15.63 4.79
C ALA A 127 -6.99 -15.79 4.02
N ASP A 128 -7.31 -14.92 3.06
CA ASP A 128 -8.61 -14.89 2.39
C ASP A 128 -8.51 -15.27 0.90
N PRO A 129 -9.15 -16.38 0.46
CA PRO A 129 -9.06 -16.85 -0.92
C PRO A 129 -9.79 -15.96 -1.93
N ARG A 130 -10.66 -15.05 -1.47
CA ARG A 130 -11.36 -14.10 -2.35
C ARG A 130 -10.42 -13.01 -2.88
N VAL A 131 -9.25 -12.83 -2.28
CA VAL A 131 -8.26 -11.83 -2.72
C VAL A 131 -7.41 -12.40 -3.85
N VAL A 132 -7.58 -11.81 -5.04
CA VAL A 132 -6.94 -12.23 -6.30
C VAL A 132 -5.77 -11.33 -6.72
N GLY A 133 -5.59 -10.20 -6.04
CA GLY A 133 -4.40 -9.37 -6.22
C GLY A 133 -4.10 -8.49 -5.03
N ALA A 134 -2.84 -8.09 -4.87
CA ALA A 134 -2.42 -7.15 -3.84
C ALA A 134 -1.32 -6.20 -4.33
N ALA A 135 -1.45 -4.91 -3.98
CA ALA A 135 -0.40 -3.92 -4.18
C ALA A 135 0.13 -3.41 -2.84
N PHE A 136 1.44 -3.53 -2.64
CA PHE A 136 2.13 -3.08 -1.45
C PHE A 136 3.08 -1.94 -1.80
N ILE A 137 2.78 -0.75 -1.30
CA ILE A 137 3.54 0.47 -1.53
C ILE A 137 4.30 0.80 -0.25
N ASP A 138 5.62 0.92 -0.33
CA ASP A 138 6.50 1.10 0.83
C ASP A 138 6.18 0.11 1.97
N GLY A 139 6.04 -1.17 1.60
CA GLY A 139 5.68 -2.26 2.50
C GLY A 139 6.83 -2.71 3.40
N TYR A 140 7.10 -4.01 3.45
CA TYR A 140 8.19 -4.56 4.26
C TYR A 140 9.53 -4.41 3.56
N THR A 141 10.54 -3.98 4.32
CA THR A 141 11.91 -3.79 3.84
C THR A 141 12.88 -4.40 4.84
N TYR A 142 13.78 -5.26 4.38
CA TYR A 142 14.88 -5.79 5.20
C TYR A 142 16.20 -5.30 4.66
N ARG A 143 17.11 -4.90 5.55
CA ARG A 143 18.45 -4.49 5.16
C ARG A 143 19.24 -5.72 4.69
N THR A 144 19.86 -5.59 3.54
CA THR A 144 20.64 -6.65 2.89
C THR A 144 22.12 -6.29 2.80
N LEU A 145 22.98 -7.21 2.36
CA LEU A 145 24.41 -6.91 2.19
C LEU A 145 24.60 -5.79 1.17
N GLY A 146 23.84 -5.85 0.07
CA GLY A 146 23.79 -4.79 -0.93
C GLY A 146 23.32 -3.44 -0.35
N TYR A 147 22.38 -3.44 0.58
CA TYR A 147 21.97 -2.22 1.29
C TYR A 147 23.15 -1.63 2.07
N HIS A 148 23.82 -2.43 2.89
CA HIS A 148 24.90 -1.96 3.77
C HIS A 148 26.07 -1.39 2.95
N LEU A 149 26.49 -2.09 1.90
CA LEU A 149 27.54 -1.63 1.00
C LEU A 149 27.23 -0.23 0.46
N ARG A 150 26.07 -0.05 -0.18
CA ARG A 150 25.66 1.24 -0.78
C ARG A 150 25.41 2.31 0.29
N PHE A 151 24.88 1.90 1.44
CA PHE A 151 24.67 2.80 2.57
C PHE A 151 25.99 3.41 3.02
N HIS A 152 27.06 2.63 3.16
CA HIS A 152 28.36 3.14 3.60
C HIS A 152 29.12 3.89 2.48
N LEU A 153 28.99 3.46 1.21
CA LEU A 153 29.57 4.18 0.07
C LEU A 153 29.09 5.63 -0.05
N ARG A 154 27.92 5.97 0.51
CA ARG A 154 27.44 7.37 0.57
C ARG A 154 28.45 8.33 1.22
N TYR A 155 29.25 7.85 2.18
CA TYR A 155 30.23 8.66 2.90
C TYR A 155 31.45 9.01 2.05
N LEU A 156 31.68 8.27 0.96
CA LEU A 156 32.75 8.55 -0.01
C LEU A 156 32.34 9.60 -1.06
N SER A 157 31.09 10.09 -1.04
CA SER A 157 30.60 11.04 -2.04
C SER A 157 31.18 12.47 -1.82
N PRO A 158 31.84 13.08 -2.82
CA PRO A 158 32.41 14.43 -2.70
C PRO A 158 31.36 15.50 -2.37
N ARG A 159 30.12 15.30 -2.85
CA ARG A 159 28.98 16.21 -2.63
C ARG A 159 28.57 16.32 -1.16
N ARG A 160 28.84 15.29 -0.33
CA ARG A 160 28.58 15.36 1.13
C ARG A 160 29.66 16.17 1.85
N TRP A 161 30.92 16.01 1.48
CA TRP A 161 32.01 16.80 2.04
C TRP A 161 31.83 18.30 1.75
N THR A 162 31.43 18.66 0.53
CA THR A 162 31.11 20.06 0.19
C THR A 162 29.92 20.59 1.00
N ARG A 163 28.86 19.79 1.17
CA ARG A 163 27.66 20.18 1.95
C ARG A 163 27.93 20.23 3.47
N PHE A 164 28.79 19.35 4.00
CA PHE A 164 29.26 19.36 5.39
C PHE A 164 30.07 20.63 5.68
N LEU A 165 31.04 20.96 4.81
CA LEU A 165 31.80 22.21 4.89
C LEU A 165 30.90 23.45 4.81
N ARG A 166 29.82 23.40 4.01
CA ARG A 166 28.83 24.48 3.90
C ARG A 166 27.92 24.58 5.13
N LYS A 167 27.44 23.45 5.68
CA LYS A 167 26.64 23.40 6.91
C LYS A 167 27.41 23.85 8.15
N ARG A 168 28.73 23.65 8.17
CA ARG A 168 29.62 24.15 9.25
C ARG A 168 29.66 25.70 9.32
N LYS A 169 29.24 26.38 8.25
CA LYS A 169 29.09 27.84 8.17
C LYS A 169 27.68 28.35 8.51
N LEU A 170 26.71 27.48 8.80
CA LEU A 170 25.35 27.91 9.20
C LEU A 170 25.24 28.14 10.72
N PRO A 171 24.46 29.14 11.17
CA PRO A 171 24.14 29.37 12.57
C PRO A 171 23.53 28.14 13.25
N ALA A 172 23.86 27.92 14.53
CA ALA A 172 23.46 26.73 15.30
C ALA A 172 21.94 26.50 15.33
N GLN A 173 21.13 27.56 15.33
CA GLN A 173 19.67 27.52 15.39
C GLN A 173 19.00 26.88 14.15
N LEU A 174 19.69 26.80 13.01
CA LEU A 174 19.18 26.15 11.78
C LEU A 174 19.66 24.70 11.64
N ARG A 175 20.39 24.17 12.62
CA ARG A 175 20.96 22.80 12.58
C ARG A 175 20.04 21.74 13.16
N GLU A 176 19.07 22.14 14.00
CA GLU A 176 18.18 21.24 14.77
C GLU A 176 16.77 21.07 14.15
N ALA A 177 16.65 21.12 12.83
CA ALA A 177 15.44 20.67 12.15
C ALA A 177 15.67 19.26 11.61
N GLY A 178 15.31 18.23 12.38
CA GLY A 178 15.21 16.88 11.84
C GLY A 178 15.44 15.77 12.85
N GLU A 179 14.38 15.33 13.48
CA GLU A 179 13.94 13.92 13.53
C GLU A 179 12.54 13.96 14.14
N ALA A 180 11.53 13.71 13.30
CA ALA A 180 10.20 13.45 13.83
C ALA A 180 10.27 12.02 14.36
N ASP A 181 10.18 11.86 15.69
CA ASP A 181 10.05 10.56 16.32
C ASP A 181 8.86 9.82 15.67
N GLU A 182 9.12 8.64 15.11
CA GLU A 182 8.07 7.72 14.68
C GLU A 182 7.38 7.21 15.95
N VAL A 183 6.24 7.82 16.31
CA VAL A 183 5.39 7.42 17.45
C VAL A 183 4.78 6.02 17.26
N TYR A 184 5.05 5.35 16.14
CA TYR A 184 4.51 4.04 15.79
C TYR A 184 5.62 3.02 15.50
N THR A 185 5.86 2.10 16.44
CA THR A 185 6.75 0.96 16.20
C THR A 185 6.01 -0.09 15.37
N ARG A 186 6.15 -0.03 14.05
CA ARG A 186 5.57 -1.01 13.14
C ARG A 186 6.30 -2.35 13.28
N GLU A 187 5.60 -3.40 13.69
CA GLU A 187 6.16 -4.75 13.76
C GLU A 187 6.21 -5.39 12.37
N TYR A 188 7.37 -5.90 11.98
CA TYR A 188 7.56 -6.57 10.69
C TYR A 188 7.51 -8.08 10.92
N PRO A 189 6.91 -8.85 9.99
CA PRO A 189 7.05 -10.30 10.04
C PRO A 189 8.52 -10.68 9.90
N GLU A 190 8.88 -11.84 10.43
CA GLU A 190 10.17 -12.46 10.14
C GLU A 190 10.36 -12.61 8.63
N ARG A 191 11.58 -12.40 8.14
CA ARG A 191 11.89 -12.48 6.70
C ARG A 191 11.50 -13.85 6.12
N SER A 192 11.72 -14.91 6.89
CA SER A 192 11.36 -16.29 6.51
C SER A 192 9.85 -16.46 6.34
N GLN A 193 9.06 -15.91 7.27
CA GLN A 193 7.59 -15.91 7.19
C GLN A 193 7.12 -15.15 5.96
N LEU A 194 7.62 -13.92 5.75
CA LEU A 194 7.23 -13.12 4.58
C LEU A 194 7.55 -13.82 3.25
N THR A 195 8.71 -14.48 3.19
CA THR A 195 9.12 -15.24 2.00
C THR A 195 8.17 -16.43 1.75
N GLN A 196 7.72 -17.11 2.81
CA GLN A 196 6.73 -18.19 2.71
C GLN A 196 5.36 -17.66 2.27
N ASP A 197 4.90 -16.55 2.85
CA ASP A 197 3.64 -15.91 2.50
C ASP A 197 3.61 -15.53 1.01
N TYR A 198 4.65 -14.87 0.51
CA TYR A 198 4.72 -14.50 -0.91
C TYR A 198 4.83 -15.72 -1.82
N LYS A 199 5.55 -16.77 -1.42
CA LYS A 199 5.56 -18.04 -2.15
C LYS A 199 4.15 -18.62 -2.25
N GLN A 200 3.41 -18.70 -1.15
CA GLN A 200 2.04 -19.20 -1.11
C GLN A 200 1.10 -18.37 -2.01
N LEU A 201 1.20 -17.04 -1.94
CA LEU A 201 0.39 -16.14 -2.77
C LEU A 201 0.67 -16.33 -4.27
N MET A 202 1.94 -16.51 -4.64
CA MET A 202 2.34 -16.79 -6.02
C MET A 202 1.83 -18.16 -6.49
N GLU A 203 1.90 -19.20 -5.66
CA GLU A 203 1.35 -20.53 -5.96
C GLU A 203 -0.18 -20.50 -6.12
N ARG A 204 -0.87 -19.62 -5.37
CA ARG A 204 -2.30 -19.36 -5.51
C ARG A 204 -2.67 -18.51 -6.73
N GLY A 205 -1.68 -18.01 -7.48
CA GLY A 205 -1.91 -17.18 -8.67
C GLY A 205 -2.39 -15.76 -8.35
N VAL A 206 -2.14 -15.26 -7.13
CA VAL A 206 -2.45 -13.88 -6.74
C VAL A 206 -1.54 -12.93 -7.51
N SER A 207 -2.11 -11.94 -8.19
CA SER A 207 -1.32 -10.90 -8.84
C SER A 207 -0.69 -9.99 -7.79
N LEU A 208 0.62 -9.81 -7.80
CA LEU A 208 1.33 -9.01 -6.81
C LEU A 208 2.00 -7.80 -7.45
N CYS A 209 1.86 -6.64 -6.82
CA CYS A 209 2.54 -5.39 -7.18
C CYS A 209 3.29 -4.83 -5.98
N PHE A 210 4.57 -4.52 -6.18
CA PHE A 210 5.43 -3.90 -5.17
C PHE A 210 5.91 -2.56 -5.68
N VAL A 211 5.75 -1.54 -4.85
CA VAL A 211 6.24 -0.20 -5.13
C VAL A 211 7.08 0.28 -3.97
N PHE A 212 8.26 0.81 -4.25
CA PHE A 212 9.11 1.45 -3.26
C PHE A 212 9.46 2.89 -3.64
N SER A 213 9.55 3.77 -2.67
CA SER A 213 9.96 5.17 -2.81
C SER A 213 11.39 5.40 -2.30
N GLY A 214 12.00 6.51 -2.73
CA GLY A 214 13.27 7.00 -2.19
C GLY A 214 13.17 7.50 -0.75
N GLY A 215 11.95 7.82 -0.29
CA GLY A 215 11.66 8.17 1.11
C GLY A 215 12.06 7.10 2.11
N MET A 216 12.09 5.83 1.68
CA MET A 216 12.53 4.70 2.48
C MET A 216 14.06 4.56 2.59
N GLY A 217 14.85 5.56 2.20
CA GLY A 217 16.32 5.48 2.07
C GLY A 217 17.13 5.02 3.30
N LEU A 218 16.51 4.95 4.49
CA LEU A 218 17.08 4.41 5.73
C LEU A 218 16.83 2.90 5.94
N SER A 219 16.00 2.27 5.10
CA SER A 219 15.71 0.83 5.14
C SER A 219 15.71 0.19 3.74
N PHE A 220 15.45 0.95 2.68
CA PHE A 220 15.44 0.53 1.28
C PHE A 220 16.16 1.57 0.39
N ASN A 221 17.28 1.19 -0.25
CA ASN A 221 18.13 2.16 -0.96
C ASN A 221 18.46 1.83 -2.41
N HIS A 222 18.03 0.67 -2.92
CA HIS A 222 18.37 0.23 -4.27
C HIS A 222 17.39 -0.81 -4.79
N GLU A 223 17.12 -0.82 -6.09
CA GLU A 223 16.17 -1.74 -6.71
C GLU A 223 16.49 -3.23 -6.47
N GLY A 224 17.77 -3.61 -6.62
CA GLY A 224 18.25 -4.95 -6.34
C GLY A 224 18.03 -5.44 -4.90
N GLN A 225 17.78 -4.54 -3.94
CA GLN A 225 17.48 -4.93 -2.56
C GLN A 225 16.16 -5.70 -2.46
N PHE A 226 15.18 -5.39 -3.31
CA PHE A 226 13.89 -6.09 -3.33
C PHE A 226 14.07 -7.59 -3.61
N TYR A 227 14.89 -7.93 -4.59
CA TYR A 227 15.20 -9.31 -4.93
C TYR A 227 16.10 -9.98 -3.88
N GLU A 228 17.07 -9.26 -3.35
CA GLU A 228 17.99 -9.79 -2.33
C GLU A 228 17.27 -10.10 -1.00
N MET A 229 16.32 -9.25 -0.58
CA MET A 229 15.60 -9.41 0.69
C MET A 229 14.56 -10.53 0.66
N LEU A 230 14.14 -10.97 -0.53
CA LEU A 230 13.18 -12.06 -0.72
C LEU A 230 13.81 -13.33 -1.30
N SER A 231 15.12 -13.34 -1.53
CA SER A 231 15.87 -14.55 -1.91
C SER A 231 15.65 -15.67 -0.87
N PRO A 232 15.39 -16.93 -1.30
CA PRO A 232 15.58 -17.49 -2.65
C PRO A 232 14.35 -17.44 -3.58
N LEU A 233 13.33 -16.63 -3.30
CA LEU A 233 12.11 -16.56 -4.11
C LEU A 233 12.41 -15.98 -5.51
N LYS A 234 11.99 -16.68 -6.57
CA LYS A 234 12.14 -16.23 -7.97
C LYS A 234 10.99 -15.29 -8.34
N LEU A 235 11.23 -13.99 -8.29
CA LEU A 235 10.20 -12.96 -8.46
C LEU A 235 10.10 -12.45 -9.91
N GLU A 236 11.17 -12.61 -10.69
CA GLU A 236 11.30 -12.07 -12.03
C GLU A 236 10.20 -12.62 -12.96
N GLY A 237 9.46 -11.70 -13.59
CA GLY A 237 8.34 -12.03 -14.48
C GLY A 237 7.08 -12.58 -13.77
N ARG A 238 7.12 -12.76 -12.44
CA ARG A 238 5.97 -13.26 -11.65
C ARG A 238 5.28 -12.18 -10.83
N VAL A 239 5.96 -11.07 -10.57
CA VAL A 239 5.41 -9.92 -9.83
C VAL A 239 5.61 -8.63 -10.62
N THR A 240 4.75 -7.66 -10.39
CA THR A 240 4.95 -6.29 -10.85
C THR A 240 5.79 -5.55 -9.82
N TYR A 241 6.81 -4.83 -10.28
CA TYR A 241 7.70 -4.05 -9.44
C TYR A 241 7.86 -2.62 -9.99
N ALA A 242 8.05 -1.64 -9.09
CA ALA A 242 8.51 -0.29 -9.41
C ALA A 242 9.29 0.33 -8.24
N PHE A 243 10.31 1.11 -8.56
CA PHE A 243 11.06 1.92 -7.61
C PHE A 243 11.14 3.36 -8.08
N TYR A 244 10.72 4.29 -7.23
CA TYR A 244 10.71 5.73 -7.49
C TYR A 244 11.75 6.42 -6.60
N PRO A 245 13.04 6.47 -7.00
CA PRO A 245 14.14 6.92 -6.13
C PRO A 245 14.08 8.39 -5.73
N ARG A 246 13.28 9.20 -6.43
CA ARG A 246 13.10 10.63 -6.14
C ARG A 246 11.84 10.95 -5.33
N ALA A 247 10.88 10.02 -5.29
CA ALA A 247 9.65 10.20 -4.55
C ALA A 247 9.90 10.12 -3.05
N ASP A 248 9.23 10.98 -2.30
CA ASP A 248 9.12 10.85 -0.84
C ASP A 248 8.14 9.72 -0.46
N HIS A 249 8.18 9.32 0.81
CA HIS A 249 7.41 8.19 1.35
C HIS A 249 5.88 8.35 1.20
N LEU A 250 5.39 9.59 1.14
CA LEU A 250 3.97 9.89 1.04
C LEU A 250 3.55 10.32 -0.36
N PHE A 251 4.47 10.30 -1.34
CA PHE A 251 4.23 10.78 -2.70
C PHE A 251 3.60 12.19 -2.71
N SER A 252 4.21 13.11 -1.97
CA SER A 252 3.72 14.49 -1.83
C SER A 252 3.79 15.27 -3.15
N VAL A 253 4.83 15.02 -3.96
CA VAL A 253 5.05 15.64 -5.26
C VAL A 253 3.97 15.18 -6.26
N PRO A 254 3.22 16.10 -6.89
CA PRO A 254 2.13 15.75 -7.81
C PRO A 254 2.54 14.84 -8.97
N GLU A 255 3.73 15.06 -9.55
CA GLU A 255 4.24 14.27 -10.67
C GLU A 255 4.53 12.81 -10.26
N ASP A 256 5.20 12.62 -9.12
CA ASP A 256 5.50 11.29 -8.59
C ASP A 256 4.20 10.55 -8.20
N ARG A 257 3.24 11.26 -7.60
CA ARG A 257 1.91 10.71 -7.29
C ARG A 257 1.16 10.33 -8.56
N ALA A 258 1.15 11.17 -9.59
CA ALA A 258 0.49 10.86 -10.86
C ALA A 258 1.11 9.61 -11.52
N GLU A 259 2.42 9.42 -11.43
CA GLU A 259 3.11 8.22 -11.92
C GLU A 259 2.73 6.96 -11.12
N LEU A 260 2.71 7.06 -9.78
CA LEU A 260 2.23 6.00 -8.90
C LEU A 260 0.80 5.57 -9.28
N LEU A 261 -0.12 6.52 -9.39
CA LEU A 261 -1.52 6.26 -9.72
C LEU A 261 -1.67 5.60 -11.08
N ARG A 262 -0.89 6.03 -12.09
CA ARG A 262 -0.90 5.42 -13.42
C ARG A 262 -0.43 3.97 -13.38
N LYS A 263 0.64 3.69 -12.62
CA LYS A 263 1.19 2.34 -12.44
C LYS A 263 0.19 1.41 -11.75
N LEU A 264 -0.39 1.85 -10.62
CA LEU A 264 -1.38 1.07 -9.86
C LEU A 264 -2.64 0.81 -10.69
N THR A 265 -3.13 1.82 -11.42
CA THR A 265 -4.29 1.67 -12.31
C THR A 265 -4.01 0.68 -13.43
N ALA A 266 -2.86 0.81 -14.11
CA ALA A 266 -2.48 -0.11 -15.19
C ALA A 266 -2.32 -1.54 -14.69
N TRP A 267 -1.70 -1.72 -13.52
CA TRP A 267 -1.57 -3.03 -12.88
C TRP A 267 -2.94 -3.63 -12.51
N ALA A 268 -3.83 -2.84 -11.91
CA ALA A 268 -5.18 -3.30 -11.53
C ALA A 268 -5.97 -3.78 -12.76
N VAL A 269 -5.91 -3.07 -13.89
CA VAL A 269 -6.50 -3.52 -15.17
C VAL A 269 -5.95 -4.89 -15.59
N GLY A 270 -4.65 -5.12 -15.40
CA GLY A 270 -4.01 -6.40 -15.68
C GLY A 270 -4.46 -7.56 -14.78
N THR A 271 -5.19 -7.31 -13.69
CA THR A 271 -5.77 -8.37 -12.83
C THR A 271 -7.08 -8.95 -13.38
N VAL A 272 -7.68 -8.30 -14.38
CA VAL A 272 -8.89 -8.77 -15.05
C VAL A 272 -8.51 -9.88 -16.03
N PRO A 273 -9.24 -11.01 -16.07
CA PRO A 273 -9.02 -12.06 -17.06
C PRO A 273 -9.11 -11.50 -18.49
N PRO A 274 -8.20 -11.86 -19.42
CA PRO A 274 -8.18 -11.29 -20.77
C PRO A 274 -9.51 -11.37 -21.53
N ARG A 275 -10.28 -12.44 -21.31
CA ARG A 275 -11.61 -12.66 -21.90
C ARG A 275 -12.62 -11.55 -21.59
N ALA A 276 -12.45 -10.85 -20.46
CA ALA A 276 -13.36 -9.80 -20.01
C ALA A 276 -12.93 -8.41 -20.48
N LEU A 277 -11.75 -8.28 -21.12
CA LEU A 277 -11.26 -7.02 -21.70
C LEU A 277 -11.66 -6.86 -23.18
N THR A 278 -12.13 -7.92 -23.83
CA THR A 278 -12.44 -7.97 -25.27
C THR A 278 -13.94 -7.89 -25.60
N GLY A 279 -14.80 -7.77 -24.60
CA GLY A 279 -16.25 -7.61 -24.75
C GLY A 279 -16.68 -6.18 -24.50
#